data_AF-A0A9P2GMZ9-F1
#
_entry.id   AF-A0A9P2GMZ9-F1
#
_cell.length_a   1.000
_cell.length_b   1.000
_cell.length_c   1.000
_cell.angle_alpha   90.00
_cell.angle_beta   90.00
_cell.angle_gamma   90.00
#
_symmetry.space_group_name_H-M   'P 1'
#
loop_
_entity.id
_entity.type
_entity.pdbx_description
1 polymer ?
#
loop_
_entity_poly.entity_id
_entity_poly.type
_entity_poly.pdbx_seq_one_letter_code
_entity_poly.pdbx_strand_id
1 'polypeptide(L)'
;MKRYLRWIVAAEFLFAAGNLHAVEVEVPGLLTDHTVSSIGHDFYRAFSDKWESDYTGNLTINERPSARWGSWITITVNQDVIFQTFLFPLKRDFEKTVVFALIQTEEALNRRQINQALLSTGDLAHDEF
;
A
#
# COMPACT_ATOMS: atom_id res chain seq x y z
N MET A 1 -56.22 -12.14 20.42
CA MET A 1 -55.16 -12.48 19.43
C MET A 1 -54.25 -11.29 19.05
N LYS A 2 -53.88 -10.41 19.99
CA LYS A 2 -53.05 -9.21 19.68
C LYS A 2 -51.67 -9.22 20.35
N ARG A 3 -51.42 -10.16 21.29
CA ARG A 3 -50.12 -10.27 21.98
C ARG A 3 -49.05 -10.90 21.10
N TYR A 4 -49.35 -12.02 20.44
CA TYR A 4 -48.40 -12.80 19.63
C TYR A 4 -47.85 -12.01 18.43
N LEU A 5 -48.68 -11.13 17.85
CA LEU A 5 -48.27 -10.25 16.76
C LEU A 5 -47.16 -9.26 17.17
N ARG A 6 -47.13 -8.83 18.44
CA ARG A 6 -46.08 -7.95 18.95
C ARG A 6 -44.74 -8.66 19.12
N TRP A 7 -44.76 -9.97 19.37
CA TRP A 7 -43.54 -10.79 19.49
C TRP A 7 -42.93 -11.10 18.12
N ILE A 8 -43.76 -11.28 17.09
CA ILE A 8 -43.28 -11.51 15.71
C ILE A 8 -42.58 -10.26 15.17
N VAL A 9 -43.17 -9.07 15.36
CA VAL A 9 -42.55 -7.81 14.94
C VAL A 9 -41.24 -7.53 15.69
N ALA A 10 -41.15 -7.88 16.98
CA ALA A 10 -39.91 -7.74 17.73
C ALA A 10 -38.82 -8.72 17.25
N ALA A 11 -39.20 -9.94 16.83
CA ALA A 11 -38.28 -10.92 16.29
C ALA A 11 -37.73 -10.51 14.91
N GLU A 12 -38.56 -9.92 14.04
CA GLU A 12 -38.11 -9.37 12.76
C GLU A 12 -37.14 -8.18 12.95
N PHE A 13 -37.38 -7.33 13.96
CA PHE A 13 -36.48 -6.22 14.27
C PHE A 13 -35.12 -6.69 14.80
N LEU A 14 -35.08 -7.80 15.54
CA LEU A 14 -33.84 -8.42 16.02
C LEU A 14 -33.05 -9.12 14.91
N PHE A 15 -33.73 -9.69 13.90
CA PHE A 15 -33.06 -10.27 12.72
C PHE A 15 -32.46 -9.21 11.78
N ALA A 16 -33.08 -8.02 11.68
CA ALA A 16 -32.55 -6.92 10.87
C ALA A 16 -31.27 -6.28 11.42
N ALA A 17 -31.00 -6.42 12.73
CA ALA A 17 -29.82 -5.84 13.38
C ALA A 17 -28.51 -6.63 13.13
N GLY A 18 -28.60 -7.87 12.61
CA GLY A 18 -27.45 -8.76 12.42
C GLY A 18 -26.59 -8.46 11.18
N ASN A 19 -27.00 -7.55 10.29
CA ASN A 19 -26.28 -7.21 9.06
C ASN A 19 -25.47 -5.90 9.16
N LEU A 20 -25.15 -5.45 10.37
CA LEU A 20 -24.13 -4.41 10.57
C LEU A 20 -22.75 -5.07 10.52
N HIS A 21 -22.33 -5.47 9.31
CA HIS A 21 -20.91 -5.67 9.06
C HIS A 21 -20.26 -4.31 9.22
N ALA A 22 -19.52 -4.12 10.31
CA ALA A 22 -18.62 -3.00 10.44
C ALA A 22 -17.69 -3.06 9.23
N VAL A 23 -17.66 -1.99 8.42
CA VAL A 23 -16.63 -1.80 7.42
C VAL A 23 -15.33 -1.74 8.20
N GLU A 24 -14.61 -2.86 8.23
CA GLU A 24 -13.29 -2.94 8.82
C GLU A 24 -12.43 -1.98 7.98
N VAL A 25 -12.07 -0.85 8.58
CA VAL A 25 -11.17 0.11 7.94
C VAL A 25 -9.84 -0.62 7.84
N GLU A 26 -9.53 -1.11 6.63
CA GLU A 26 -8.23 -1.70 6.35
C GLU A 26 -7.17 -0.69 6.76
N VAL A 27 -6.32 -1.08 7.71
CA VAL A 27 -5.27 -0.20 8.22
C VAL A 27 -4.29 -0.01 7.06
N PRO A 28 -4.15 1.21 6.53
CA PRO A 28 -3.26 1.44 5.40
C PRO A 28 -1.82 1.11 5.80
N GLY A 29 -1.06 0.58 4.84
CA GLY A 29 0.36 0.31 5.03
C GLY A 29 1.11 1.59 5.43
N LEU A 30 2.14 1.46 6.28
CA LEU A 30 2.93 2.60 6.73
C LEU A 30 3.96 2.98 5.67
N LEU A 31 3.99 4.26 5.29
CA LEU A 31 5.08 4.86 4.53
C LEU A 31 6.10 5.50 5.49
N THR A 32 7.37 5.10 5.37
CA THR A 32 8.46 5.55 6.26
C THR A 32 9.53 6.33 5.50
N ASP A 33 9.98 7.44 6.10
CA ASP A 33 11.01 8.34 5.54
C ASP A 33 12.40 8.01 6.09
N HIS A 34 13.26 7.41 5.26
CA HIS A 34 14.69 7.22 5.54
C HIS A 34 15.54 8.07 4.57
N THR A 35 15.08 9.29 4.27
CA THR A 35 15.82 10.29 3.50
C THR A 35 16.56 11.28 4.42
N VAL A 36 17.65 11.85 3.94
CA VAL A 36 18.55 12.72 4.73
C VAL A 36 18.92 14.02 4.02
N SER A 37 18.85 14.07 2.69
CA SER A 37 19.12 15.30 1.93
C SER A 37 17.85 16.10 1.71
N SER A 38 18.00 17.38 1.33
CA SER A 38 16.88 18.22 0.94
C SER A 38 16.10 17.64 -0.24
N ILE A 39 16.80 17.16 -1.27
CA ILE A 39 16.17 16.58 -2.46
C ILE A 39 15.47 15.25 -2.15
N GLY A 40 16.03 14.45 -1.25
CA GLY A 40 15.40 13.21 -0.79
C GLY A 40 14.13 13.48 0.01
N HIS A 41 14.18 14.44 0.92
CA HIS A 41 13.01 14.81 1.71
C HIS A 41 11.90 15.45 0.87
N ASP A 42 12.28 16.26 -0.13
CA ASP A 42 11.34 16.78 -1.12
C ASP A 42 10.70 15.65 -1.92
N PHE A 43 11.47 14.63 -2.31
CA PHE A 43 10.95 13.46 -3.00
C PHE A 43 9.96 12.69 -2.12
N TYR A 44 10.33 12.44 -0.85
CA TYR A 44 9.45 11.76 0.10
C TYR A 44 8.11 12.48 0.21
N ARG A 45 8.12 13.81 0.40
CA ARG A 45 6.89 14.62 0.50
C ARG A 45 6.07 14.57 -0.79
N ALA A 46 6.70 14.82 -1.93
CA ALA A 46 6.01 14.84 -3.21
C ALA A 46 5.42 13.47 -3.59
N PHE A 47 6.08 12.39 -3.16
CA PHE A 47 5.59 11.03 -3.30
C PHE A 47 4.43 10.77 -2.34
N SER A 48 4.61 11.02 -1.03
CA SER A 48 3.60 10.76 0.00
C SER A 48 2.30 11.53 -0.21
N ASP A 49 2.39 12.76 -0.73
CA ASP A 49 1.21 13.61 -0.99
C ASP A 49 0.28 13.04 -2.06
N LYS A 50 0.82 12.22 -2.98
CA LYS A 50 0.10 11.65 -4.13
C LYS A 50 -0.04 10.14 -4.04
N TRP A 51 0.56 9.52 -3.03
CA TRP A 51 0.57 8.07 -2.87
C TRP A 51 -0.75 7.61 -2.26
N GLU A 52 -1.46 6.76 -3.00
CA GLU A 52 -2.65 6.07 -2.57
C GLU A 52 -2.54 4.64 -3.09
N SER A 53 -2.74 3.64 -2.22
CA SER A 53 -2.61 2.24 -2.62
C SER A 53 -3.43 1.34 -1.71
N ASP A 54 -4.08 0.35 -2.33
CA ASP A 54 -4.77 -0.74 -1.63
C ASP A 54 -3.79 -1.76 -1.01
N TYR A 55 -2.46 -1.53 -1.14
CA TYR A 55 -1.45 -2.40 -0.56
C TYR A 55 -1.32 -2.18 0.96
N THR A 56 -1.67 -3.20 1.74
CA THR A 56 -1.61 -3.17 3.22
C THR A 56 -0.19 -3.22 3.80
N GLY A 57 0.84 -3.49 2.99
CA GLY A 57 2.21 -3.64 3.49
C GLY A 57 2.97 -2.32 3.62
N ASN A 58 4.02 -2.32 4.44
CA ASN A 58 4.82 -1.15 4.73
C ASN A 58 5.80 -0.84 3.59
N LEU A 59 5.90 0.45 3.24
CA LEU A 59 6.88 0.97 2.30
C LEU A 59 7.90 1.85 3.01
N THR A 60 9.14 1.77 2.58
CA THR A 60 10.23 2.61 3.08
C THR A 60 10.94 3.28 1.93
N ILE A 61 11.03 4.61 1.98
CA ILE A 61 11.81 5.39 1.02
C ILE A 61 13.19 5.62 1.63
N ASN A 62 14.18 4.93 1.09
CA ASN A 62 15.56 5.02 1.51
C ASN A 62 16.35 5.93 0.58
N GLU A 63 17.27 6.70 1.14
CA GLU A 63 18.20 7.52 0.38
C GLU A 63 19.64 7.09 0.61
N ARG A 64 20.43 7.07 -0.48
CA ARG A 64 21.88 7.11 -0.43
C ARG A 64 22.39 8.42 -1.05
N PRO A 65 22.76 9.43 -0.23
CA PRO A 65 23.20 10.72 -0.72
C PRO A 65 24.63 10.65 -1.29
N SER A 66 24.88 11.42 -2.36
CA SER A 66 26.21 11.60 -2.96
C SER A 66 26.44 13.08 -3.29
N ALA A 67 27.38 13.70 -2.58
CA ALA A 67 27.66 15.13 -2.71
C ALA A 67 28.05 15.57 -4.14
N ARG A 68 28.65 14.67 -4.93
CA ARG A 68 29.13 15.00 -6.28
C ARG A 68 28.06 14.91 -7.36
N TRP A 69 27.10 14.00 -7.19
CA TRP A 69 26.24 13.58 -8.28
C TRP A 69 24.76 13.83 -7.99
N GLY A 70 24.32 13.74 -6.72
CA GLY A 70 22.90 13.68 -6.36
C GLY A 70 22.59 12.55 -5.38
N SER A 71 21.35 12.09 -5.37
CA SER A 71 20.86 11.13 -4.39
C SER A 71 20.22 9.93 -5.06
N TRP A 72 20.65 8.73 -4.65
CA TRP A 72 19.95 7.51 -5.02
C TRP A 72 18.76 7.32 -4.09
N ILE A 73 17.58 7.23 -4.67
CA ILE A 73 16.34 6.92 -3.94
C ILE A 73 15.95 5.48 -4.24
N THR A 74 15.58 4.76 -3.21
CA THR A 74 15.16 3.37 -3.29
C THR A 74 13.91 3.17 -2.46
N ILE A 75 12.86 2.62 -3.08
CA ILE A 75 11.62 2.28 -2.40
C ILE A 75 11.65 0.78 -2.14
N THR A 76 11.52 0.41 -0.88
CA THR A 76 11.54 -0.97 -0.43
C THR A 76 10.22 -1.36 0.20
N VAL A 77 9.84 -2.62 -0.01
CA VAL A 77 8.75 -3.26 0.71
C VAL A 77 9.38 -4.32 1.59
N ASN A 78 9.30 -4.14 2.90
CA ASN A 78 10.09 -4.91 3.87
C ASN A 78 11.60 -4.78 3.58
N GLN A 79 12.20 -5.80 2.95
CA GLN A 79 13.62 -5.85 2.61
C GLN A 79 13.88 -5.85 1.10
N ASP A 80 12.83 -5.92 0.28
CA ASP A 80 12.95 -6.04 -1.16
C ASP A 80 12.87 -4.67 -1.83
N VAL A 81 13.82 -4.40 -2.72
CA VAL A 81 13.80 -3.20 -3.56
C VAL A 81 12.80 -3.37 -4.69
N ILE A 82 11.76 -2.53 -4.71
CA ILE A 82 10.74 -2.55 -5.76
C ILE A 82 10.95 -1.45 -6.81
N PHE A 83 11.56 -0.34 -6.40
CA PHE A 83 11.86 0.77 -7.30
C PHE A 83 13.15 1.46 -6.86
N GLN A 84 13.91 1.96 -7.85
CA GLN A 84 15.09 2.78 -7.62
C GLN A 84 15.23 3.83 -8.70
N THR A 85 15.68 5.02 -8.30
CA THR A 85 15.96 6.11 -9.23
C THR A 85 17.07 7.00 -8.70
N PHE A 86 17.66 7.77 -9.61
CA PHE A 86 18.66 8.77 -9.26
C PHE A 86 18.07 10.18 -9.39
N LEU A 87 18.22 10.97 -8.33
CA LEU A 87 17.80 12.37 -8.29
C LEU A 87 19.00 13.30 -8.42
N PHE A 88 18.97 14.15 -9.44
CA PHE A 88 19.97 15.20 -9.61
C PHE A 88 19.73 16.37 -8.64
N PRO A 89 20.78 17.00 -8.08
CA PRO A 89 20.65 18.12 -7.14
C PRO A 89 19.90 19.32 -7.73
N LEU A 90 19.98 19.51 -9.06
CA LEU A 90 19.33 20.60 -9.78
C LEU A 90 17.82 20.36 -9.98
N LYS A 91 17.22 19.31 -9.38
CA LYS A 91 15.80 18.97 -9.53
C LYS A 91 15.33 18.82 -10.99
N ARG A 92 16.25 18.47 -11.89
CA ARG A 92 15.91 18.27 -13.29
C ARG A 92 14.96 17.09 -13.42
N ASP A 93 13.83 17.31 -14.08
CA ASP A 93 12.75 16.34 -14.28
C ASP A 93 12.16 15.75 -12.98
N PHE A 94 12.35 16.43 -11.83
CA PHE A 94 11.95 15.94 -10.51
C PHE A 94 10.48 15.50 -10.44
N GLU A 95 9.54 16.37 -10.85
CA GLU A 95 8.11 16.05 -10.85
C GLU A 95 7.78 14.84 -11.72
N LYS A 96 8.44 14.71 -12.89
CA LYS A 96 8.25 13.56 -13.77
C LYS A 96 8.78 12.29 -13.11
N THR A 97 9.93 12.38 -12.43
CA THR A 97 10.50 11.25 -11.69
C THR A 97 9.59 10.81 -10.54
N VAL A 98 8.96 11.75 -9.83
CA VAL A 98 7.99 11.43 -8.77
C VAL A 98 6.78 10.71 -9.36
N VAL A 99 6.18 11.26 -10.43
CA VAL A 99 5.03 10.62 -11.10
C VAL A 99 5.39 9.23 -11.62
N PHE A 100 6.56 9.10 -12.23
CA PHE A 100 7.06 7.81 -12.70
C PHE A 100 7.27 6.82 -11.55
N ALA A 101 7.81 7.28 -10.42
CA ALA A 101 8.00 6.45 -9.23
C ALA A 101 6.68 5.93 -8.68
N LEU A 102 5.63 6.76 -8.63
CA LEU A 102 4.29 6.35 -8.18
C LEU A 102 3.77 5.18 -9.03
N ILE A 103 3.73 5.36 -10.35
CA ILE A 103 3.23 4.36 -11.30
C ILE A 103 4.03 3.05 -11.22
N GLN A 104 5.35 3.15 -11.23
CA GLN A 104 6.21 1.96 -11.21
C GLN A 104 6.12 1.20 -9.88
N THR A 105 5.98 1.92 -8.77
CA THR A 105 5.85 1.32 -7.43
C THR A 105 4.53 0.55 -7.36
N GLU A 106 3.43 1.16 -7.79
CA GLU A 106 2.11 0.51 -7.83
C GLU A 106 2.12 -0.73 -8.74
N GLU A 107 2.68 -0.64 -9.94
CA GLU A 107 2.77 -1.79 -10.85
C GLU A 107 3.60 -2.93 -10.24
N ALA A 108 4.71 -2.61 -9.58
CA ALA A 108 5.55 -3.60 -8.91
C ALA A 108 4.83 -4.30 -7.75
N LEU A 109 4.04 -3.55 -6.97
CA LEU A 109 3.20 -4.10 -5.90
C LEU A 109 2.11 -5.02 -6.44
N ASN A 110 1.37 -4.57 -7.46
CA ASN A 110 0.30 -5.35 -8.09
C ASN A 110 0.85 -6.68 -8.64
N ARG A 111 1.99 -6.62 -9.33
CA ARG A 111 2.67 -7.83 -9.84
C ARG A 111 3.05 -8.78 -8.71
N ARG A 112 3.51 -8.25 -7.58
CA ARG A 112 3.88 -9.05 -6.40
C ARG A 112 2.66 -9.72 -5.77
N GLN A 113 1.56 -9.01 -5.57
CA GLN A 113 0.32 -9.58 -5.03
C GLN A 113 -0.21 -10.70 -5.90
N ILE A 114 -0.22 -10.52 -7.24
CA ILE A 114 -0.63 -11.56 -8.18
C ILE A 114 0.26 -12.79 -8.06
N ASN A 115 1.59 -12.61 -8.02
CA ASN A 115 2.51 -13.73 -7.86
C ASN A 115 2.30 -14.47 -6.52
N GLN A 116 2.04 -13.75 -5.44
CA GLN A 116 1.75 -14.35 -4.13
C GLN A 116 0.43 -15.15 -4.15
N ALA A 117 -0.63 -14.61 -4.75
CA ALA A 117 -1.91 -15.29 -4.89
C ALA A 117 -1.80 -16.57 -5.75
N LEU A 118 -1.01 -16.52 -6.83
CA LEU A 118 -0.75 -17.68 -7.69
C LEU A 118 0.03 -18.77 -6.95
N LEU A 119 1.09 -18.41 -6.23
CA LEU A 119 1.88 -19.36 -5.43
C LEU A 119 1.03 -19.97 -4.31
N SER A 120 0.21 -19.18 -3.62
CA SER A 120 -0.69 -19.65 -2.57
C SER A 120 -1.77 -20.61 -3.09
N THR A 121 -2.21 -20.45 -4.34
CA THR A 121 -3.20 -21.34 -4.96
C THR A 121 -2.58 -22.68 -5.37
N GLY A 122 -1.32 -22.67 -5.80
CA GLY A 122 -0.61 -23.88 -6.24
C GLY A 122 -0.31 -24.88 -5.12
N ASP A 123 -0.07 -24.40 -3.90
CA ASP A 123 0.29 -25.24 -2.75
C ASP A 123 -0.89 -26.04 -2.18
N LEU A 124 -2.13 -25.63 -2.48
CA LEU A 124 -3.36 -26.34 -2.05
C LEU A 124 -3.73 -27.52 -2.96
N ALA A 125 -3.04 -27.72 -4.09
CA ALA A 125 -3.38 -28.73 -5.09
C ALA A 125 -2.61 -30.05 -4.92
N HIS A 126 -1.83 -30.22 -3.85
CA HIS A 126 -0.98 -31.41 -3.68
C HIS A 126 -0.84 -31.86 -2.23
N ASP A 127 -1.93 -32.39 -1.65
CA ASP A 127 -1.81 -33.26 -0.48
C ASP A 127 -2.97 -34.26 -0.44
N GLU A 128 -2.79 -35.41 -1.11
CA GLU A 128 -3.51 -36.68 -0.85
C GLU A 128 -2.85 -37.78 -1.71
N PHE A 129 -1.72 -38.37 -1.27
CA PHE A 129 -1.34 -39.77 -1.58
C PHE A 129 -0.44 -40.36 -0.49
#